data_AF-A0A2V9HPL9-F1
#
_entry.id   AF-A0A2V9HPL9-F1
#
_cell.length_a   1.000
_cell.length_b   1.000
_cell.length_c   1.000
_cell.angle_alpha   90.00
_cell.angle_beta   90.00
_cell.angle_gamma   90.00
#
_symmetry.space_group_name_H-M   'P 1'
#
loop_
_entity.id
_entity.type
_entity.pdbx_description
1 polymer ?
#
loop_
_entity_poly.entity_id
_entity_poly.type
_entity_poly.pdbx_seq_one_letter_code
_entity_poly.pdbx_strand_id
1 'polypeptide(L)'
;FLQAENQLKTFSQETGGFAWFPQFEGEMPDVFRNVAAFLRHQYSLSYSPTAGAKDGKFHKLKVELVAPDGGPLTVLDQKGKKQKFQVYAREGYQAPKGGVGD
;
A
#
# COMPACT_ATOMS: atom_id res chain seq x y z
N PHE A 1 11.80 -6.36 -22.72
CA PHE A 1 11.86 -5.81 -21.34
C PHE A 1 10.50 -5.70 -20.66
N LEU A 2 9.39 -5.57 -21.40
CA LEU A 2 8.04 -5.42 -20.84
C LEU A 2 7.62 -6.47 -19.79
N GLN A 3 8.02 -7.74 -19.96
CA GLN A 3 7.70 -8.79 -18.99
C GLN A 3 8.36 -8.55 -17.62
N ALA A 4 9.63 -8.11 -17.61
CA ALA A 4 10.36 -7.82 -16.37
C ALA A 4 9.77 -6.60 -15.65
N GLU A 5 9.38 -5.56 -16.38
CA GLU A 5 8.73 -4.38 -15.81
C GLU A 5 7.38 -4.72 -15.20
N ASN A 6 6.57 -5.54 -15.88
CA ASN A 6 5.29 -6.00 -15.37
C ASN A 6 5.48 -6.83 -14.09
N GLN A 7 6.47 -7.72 -14.07
CA GLN A 7 6.80 -8.53 -12.89
C GLN A 7 7.15 -7.64 -11.68
N LEU A 8 8.02 -6.64 -11.88
CA LEU A 8 8.45 -5.75 -10.81
C LEU A 8 7.29 -4.86 -10.31
N LYS A 9 6.39 -4.43 -11.21
CA LYS A 9 5.17 -3.71 -10.84
C LYS A 9 4.29 -4.56 -9.93
N THR A 10 4.05 -5.83 -10.27
CA THR A 10 3.26 -6.75 -9.45
C THR A 10 3.86 -6.91 -8.05
N PHE A 11 5.16 -7.19 -7.96
CA PHE A 11 5.83 -7.34 -6.66
C PHE A 11 5.79 -6.06 -5.81
N SER A 12 5.93 -4.90 -6.46
CA SER A 12 5.83 -3.62 -5.76
C SER A 12 4.41 -3.40 -5.21
N GLN A 13 3.38 -3.71 -5.99
CA GLN A 13 1.98 -3.59 -5.58
C GLN A 13 1.62 -4.53 -4.42
N GLU A 14 2.10 -5.78 -4.43
CA GLU A 14 1.90 -6.73 -3.34
C GLU A 14 2.45 -6.24 -1.99
N THR A 15 3.45 -5.37 -2.01
CA THR A 15 4.00 -4.73 -0.80
C THR A 15 3.35 -3.38 -0.45
N GLY A 16 2.51 -2.84 -1.34
CA GLY A 16 1.96 -1.49 -1.23
C GLY A 16 2.93 -0.38 -1.65
N GLY A 17 4.03 -0.74 -2.32
CA GLY A 17 5.05 0.18 -2.84
C GLY A 17 4.87 0.51 -4.32
N PHE A 18 5.91 1.08 -4.92
CA PHE A 18 5.93 1.51 -6.33
C PHE A 18 7.17 0.98 -7.04
N ALA A 19 7.04 0.82 -8.36
CA ALA A 19 8.16 0.59 -9.27
C ALA A 19 8.29 1.80 -10.21
N TRP A 20 9.50 2.32 -10.35
CA TRP A 20 9.82 3.43 -11.24
C TRP A 20 10.71 2.95 -12.39
N PHE A 21 10.40 3.40 -13.61
CA PHE A 21 11.12 3.02 -14.85
C PHE A 21 11.46 4.28 -15.66
N PRO A 22 12.36 5.14 -15.15
CA PRO A 22 12.69 6.39 -15.83
C PRO A 22 13.32 6.12 -17.21
N GLN A 23 12.86 6.82 -18.23
CA GLN A 23 13.33 6.67 -19.62
C GLN A 23 14.48 7.62 -19.95
N PHE A 24 14.62 8.72 -19.21
CA PHE A 24 15.68 9.71 -19.37
C PHE A 24 16.03 10.38 -18.03
N GLU A 25 17.23 10.96 -17.94
CA GLU A 25 17.77 11.54 -16.69
C GLU A 25 16.89 12.64 -16.11
N GLY A 26 16.18 13.40 -16.96
CA GLY A 26 15.27 14.46 -16.54
C GLY A 26 14.09 14.00 -15.68
N GLU A 27 13.74 12.71 -15.67
CA GLU A 27 12.66 12.17 -14.83
C GLU A 27 13.12 11.85 -13.40
N MET A 28 14.44 11.67 -13.20
CA MET A 28 15.00 11.28 -11.91
C MET A 28 14.65 12.24 -10.76
N PRO A 29 14.70 13.58 -10.93
CA PRO A 29 14.32 14.52 -9.88
C PRO A 29 12.88 14.33 -9.40
N ASP A 30 11.94 14.00 -10.28
CA ASP A 30 10.54 13.74 -9.92
C ASP A 30 10.38 12.40 -9.21
N VAL A 31 11.10 11.36 -9.64
CA VAL A 31 11.15 10.07 -8.92
C VAL A 31 11.63 10.28 -7.49
N PHE A 32 12.73 11.02 -7.29
CA PHE A 32 13.25 11.30 -5.95
C PHE A 32 12.28 12.11 -5.08
N ARG A 33 11.60 13.11 -5.66
CA ARG A 33 10.56 13.87 -4.94
C ARG A 33 9.43 12.96 -4.46
N ASN A 34 8.96 12.04 -5.31
CA ASN A 34 7.92 11.08 -4.97
C ASN A 34 8.36 10.13 -3.85
N VAL A 35 9.59 9.60 -3.93
CA VAL A 35 10.15 8.73 -2.88
C VAL A 35 10.24 9.48 -1.54
N ALA A 36 10.76 10.72 -1.55
CA ALA A 36 10.86 11.53 -0.34
C ALA A 36 9.49 11.81 0.30
N ALA A 37 8.48 12.12 -0.52
CA ALA A 37 7.11 12.30 -0.05
C ALA A 37 6.55 11.00 0.56
N PHE A 38 6.76 9.86 -0.10
CA PHE A 38 6.29 8.56 0.41
C PHE A 38 6.90 8.22 1.77
N LEU A 39 8.22 8.39 1.92
CA LEU A 39 8.92 8.15 3.18
C LEU A 39 8.43 9.05 4.30
N ARG A 40 8.10 10.32 4.00
CA ARG A 40 7.59 11.27 5.00
C ARG A 40 6.19 10.92 5.52
N HIS A 41 5.41 10.18 4.73
CA HIS A 41 4.03 9.79 5.03
C HIS A 41 3.89 8.28 5.24
N GLN A 42 4.98 7.60 5.59
CA GLN A 42 4.97 6.18 5.88
C GLN A 42 4.51 5.92 7.31
N TYR A 43 3.54 5.02 7.47
CA TYR A 43 3.04 4.56 8.76
C TYR A 43 3.19 3.05 8.86
N SER A 44 3.64 2.57 10.02
CA SER A 44 3.66 1.15 10.34
C SER A 44 2.35 0.77 11.04
N LEU A 45 1.58 -0.12 10.42
CA LEU A 45 0.32 -0.64 10.95
C LEU A 45 0.47 -2.14 11.14
N SER A 46 0.12 -2.63 12.32
CA SER A 46 0.09 -4.07 12.62
C SER A 46 -1.34 -4.53 12.79
N TYR A 47 -1.69 -5.61 12.09
CA TYR A 47 -2.99 -6.27 12.20
C TYR A 47 -2.76 -7.74 12.54
N SER A 48 -3.50 -8.24 13.52
CA SER A 48 -3.53 -9.66 13.86
C SER A 48 -4.94 -10.20 13.62
N PRO A 49 -5.10 -11.29 12.85
CA PRO A 49 -6.42 -11.87 12.60
C PRO A 49 -7.01 -12.45 13.88
N THR A 50 -8.31 -12.19 14.11
CA THR A 50 -9.02 -12.49 15.37
C THR A 50 -9.02 -13.96 15.77
N ALA A 51 -8.94 -14.89 14.80
CA ALA A 51 -8.99 -16.33 15.06
C ALA A 51 -7.65 -17.05 14.82
N GLY A 52 -6.54 -16.31 14.66
CA GLY A 52 -5.26 -16.93 14.30
C GLY A 52 -5.38 -17.74 13.02
N ALA A 53 -6.02 -17.18 11.99
CA ALA A 53 -6.35 -17.86 10.74
C ALA A 53 -5.09 -18.45 10.10
N LYS A 54 -4.81 -19.72 10.42
CA LYS A 54 -3.76 -20.56 9.84
C LYS A 54 -4.32 -21.42 8.71
N ASP A 55 -5.19 -20.82 7.90
CA ASP A 55 -5.97 -21.51 6.87
C ASP A 55 -5.19 -21.70 5.55
N GLY A 56 -3.97 -21.16 5.45
CA GLY A 56 -3.16 -21.24 4.24
C GLY A 56 -3.66 -20.38 3.08
N LYS A 57 -4.69 -19.55 3.30
CA LYS A 57 -5.35 -18.75 2.25
C LYS A 57 -4.79 -17.33 2.19
N PHE A 58 -5.05 -16.67 1.06
CA PHE A 58 -4.79 -15.25 0.90
C PHE A 58 -5.92 -14.44 1.54
N HIS A 59 -5.56 -13.54 2.46
CA HIS A 59 -6.49 -12.63 3.13
C HIS A 59 -6.26 -11.22 2.60
N LYS A 60 -7.28 -10.66 1.94
CA LYS A 60 -7.24 -9.29 1.43
C LYS A 60 -7.30 -8.30 2.59
N LEU A 61 -6.43 -7.31 2.56
CA LEU A 61 -6.44 -6.19 3.49
C LEU A 61 -7.06 -4.96 2.82
N LYS A 62 -7.85 -4.20 3.60
CA LYS A 62 -8.39 -2.92 3.17
C LYS A 62 -8.07 -1.90 4.26
N VAL A 63 -7.39 -0.83 3.87
CA VAL A 63 -7.07 0.29 4.76
C VAL A 63 -7.92 1.48 4.32
N GLU A 64 -8.71 2.02 5.24
CA GLU A 64 -9.58 3.17 5.02
C GLU A 64 -9.26 4.26 6.03
N LEU A 65 -9.31 5.52 5.60
CA LEU A 65 -9.24 6.65 6.51
C LEU A 65 -10.64 6.94 7.03
N VAL A 66 -10.77 6.92 8.36
CA VAL A 66 -12.01 7.22 9.07
C VAL A 66 -11.91 8.60 9.72
N ALA A 67 -13.00 9.34 9.67
CA ALA A 67 -13.18 10.58 10.42
C ALA A 67 -13.47 10.26 11.91
N PRO A 68 -13.35 11.25 12.82
CA PRO A 68 -13.59 11.05 14.25
C PRO A 68 -15.02 10.57 14.58
N ASP A 69 -15.97 10.79 13.68
CA ASP A 69 -17.36 10.33 13.76
C ASP A 69 -17.56 8.88 13.28
N GLY A 70 -16.49 8.21 12.82
CA GLY A 70 -16.51 6.86 12.27
C GLY A 70 -16.91 6.77 10.79
N GLY A 71 -17.23 7.90 10.15
CA GLY A 71 -17.50 7.96 8.71
C GLY A 71 -16.23 7.98 7.87
N PRO A 72 -16.34 7.90 6.53
CA PRO A 72 -15.18 8.07 5.65
C PRO A 72 -14.62 9.50 5.75
N LEU A 73 -13.30 9.62 5.93
CA LEU A 73 -12.63 10.92 6.04
C LEU A 73 -12.82 11.73 4.75
N THR A 74 -13.38 12.93 4.85
CA THR A 74 -13.40 13.88 3.73
C THR A 74 -12.39 14.98 4.00
N VAL A 75 -11.31 15.01 3.21
CA VAL A 75 -10.29 16.07 3.31
C VAL A 75 -10.81 17.28 2.51
N LEU A 76 -10.91 18.44 3.17
CA LEU A 76 -11.24 19.71 2.53
C LEU A 76 -10.00 20.61 2.50
N ASP A 77 -9.80 21.32 1.40
CA ASP A 77 -8.81 22.38 1.28
C ASP A 77 -9.28 23.66 2.00
N GLN A 78 -8.39 24.63 2.20
CA GLN A 78 -8.68 25.95 2.81
C GLN A 78 -9.83 26.70 2.10
N LYS A 79 -10.10 26.35 0.84
CA LYS A 79 -11.18 26.90 0.00
C LYS A 79 -12.45 26.03 -0.02
N GLY A 80 -12.56 25.02 0.84
CA GLY A 80 -13.73 24.14 0.96
C GLY A 80 -13.87 23.08 -0.15
N LYS A 81 -12.85 22.88 -0.99
CA LYS A 81 -12.86 21.84 -2.03
C LYS A 81 -12.43 20.48 -1.47
N LYS A 82 -13.16 19.42 -1.84
CA LYS A 82 -12.81 18.04 -1.51
C LYS A 82 -11.49 17.66 -2.19
N GLN A 83 -10.53 17.23 -1.39
CA GLN A 83 -9.27 16.68 -1.85
C GLN A 83 -9.34 15.17 -1.85
N LYS A 84 -8.86 14.56 -2.94
CA LYS A 84 -8.74 13.11 -3.05
C LYS A 84 -7.48 12.70 -2.28
N PHE A 85 -7.64 11.86 -1.27
CA PHE A 85 -6.54 11.16 -0.64
C PHE A 85 -6.37 9.78 -1.29
N GLN A 86 -5.16 9.25 -1.23
CA GLN A 86 -4.83 7.95 -1.79
C GLN A 86 -4.09 7.14 -0.73
N VAL A 87 -4.58 5.92 -0.49
CA VAL A 87 -4.01 5.02 0.51
C VAL A 87 -3.22 3.95 -0.23
N TYR A 88 -1.94 3.88 0.08
CA TYR A 88 -1.05 2.84 -0.42
C TYR A 88 -0.80 1.86 0.72
N ALA A 89 -1.22 0.62 0.54
CA ALA A 89 -1.08 -0.44 1.53
C ALA A 89 -0.89 -1.78 0.80
N ARG A 90 -0.26 -2.72 1.48
CA ARG A 90 -0.17 -4.12 1.02
C ARG A 90 -1.58 -4.67 0.78
N GLU A 91 -1.77 -5.34 -0.35
CA GLU A 91 -3.09 -5.85 -0.78
C GLU A 91 -3.64 -6.96 0.11
N GLY A 92 -2.76 -7.69 0.78
CA GLY A 92 -3.14 -8.81 1.62
C GLY A 92 -1.94 -9.55 2.17
N TYR A 93 -2.20 -10.59 2.95
CA TYR A 93 -1.18 -11.50 3.42
C TYR A 93 -1.60 -12.94 3.15
N GLN A 94 -0.62 -13.80 2.92
CA GLN A 94 -0.85 -15.23 2.88
C GLN A 94 -0.73 -15.79 4.29
N ALA A 95 -1.81 -16.39 4.79
CA ALA A 95 -1.80 -17.04 6.09
C ALA A 95 -0.86 -18.26 6.06
N PRO A 96 -0.08 -18.50 7.12
CA PRO A 96 0.66 -19.75 7.24
C PRO A 96 -0.34 -20.91 7.31
N LYS A 97 -0.08 -21.99 6.59
CA LYS A 97 -0.84 -23.23 6.77
C LYS A 97 -0.49 -23.78 8.15
N GLY A 98 -1.48 -24.13 8.97
CA GLY A 98 -1.25 -24.82 10.23
C GLY A 98 -0.53 -26.14 9.96
N GLY A 99 0.80 -26.15 10.06
CA GLY A 99 1.59 -27.37 9.99
C GLY A 99 1.40 -28.15 11.28
N VAL A 100 1.01 -29.42 11.12
CA VAL A 100 1.22 -30.48 12.13
C VAL A 100 2.68 -30.36 12.55
N GLY A 101 2.93 -30.02 13.82
CA GLY A 101 4.26 -30.08 14.39
C GLY A 101 4.71 -31.53 14.50
N ASP A 102 6.03 -31.75 14.35
CA ASP A 102 6.70 -32.96 14.83
C ASP A 102 6.34 -33.30 16.29
#